data_AF-A0AAU9PT62-F1
#
_entry.id   AF-A0AAU9PT62-F1
#
_cell.length_a   1.000
_cell.length_b   1.000
_cell.length_c   1.000
_cell.angle_alpha   90.00
_cell.angle_beta   90.00
_cell.angle_gamma   90.00
#
_symmetry.space_group_name_H-M   'P 1'
#
loop_
_entity.id
_entity.type
_entity.pdbx_description
1 polymer ?
#
loop_
_entity_poly.entity_id
_entity_poly.type
_entity_poly.pdbx_seq_one_letter_code
_entity_poly.pdbx_strand_id
1 'polypeptide(L)'
;MIMSLQMEQRDWNELPVHCLVEVFGRVGIESLVETCPLVCKSWYEATFYPQCWEQLVFTKSPSLRSSKHPIPRLILDKDSWSDCCLVVPLDQTKYADESFEKFVKFAIGRSHGLVTAIVFHPKSLLKEGQIAWIAQRCPSLKLLVLPSYLSYVINFEVSNSICNWKDLEALQIASLIGLKKTIANIGCQELEQLDVSKFKGVAGDHEIQELASRICVFKHEGS
;
A
#
# COMPACT_ATOMS: atom_id res chain seq x y z
N MET A 1 22.42 32.97 41.87
CA MET A 1 22.63 31.51 41.81
C MET A 1 21.58 30.97 40.85
N ILE A 2 21.92 30.83 39.56
CA ILE A 2 21.00 30.32 38.54
C ILE A 2 21.20 28.81 38.51
N MET A 3 20.22 28.05 39.03
CA MET A 3 20.16 26.61 38.83
C MET A 3 19.93 26.36 37.34
N SER A 4 21.00 26.02 36.62
CA SER A 4 20.88 25.39 35.31
C SER A 4 20.22 24.04 35.51
N LEU A 5 18.93 23.95 35.15
CA LEU A 5 18.30 22.65 34.92
C LEU A 5 19.07 21.99 33.77
N GLN A 6 19.98 21.07 34.09
CA GLN A 6 20.50 20.13 33.11
C GLN A 6 19.29 19.36 32.60
N MET A 7 18.78 19.74 31.42
CA MET A 7 18.01 18.79 30.65
C MET A 7 18.98 17.67 30.34
N GLU A 8 18.87 16.54 31.04
CA GLU A 8 19.50 15.30 30.61
C GLU A 8 19.15 15.13 29.13
N GLN A 9 20.15 15.28 28.26
CA GLN A 9 19.98 15.04 26.84
C GLN A 9 19.65 13.56 26.72
N ARG A 10 18.37 13.26 26.50
CA ARG A 10 17.92 11.89 26.25
C ARG A 10 18.63 11.39 25.01
N ASP A 11 19.44 10.34 25.17
CA ASP A 11 20.05 9.67 24.03
C ASP A 11 18.98 8.82 23.33
N TRP A 12 18.59 9.23 22.12
CA TRP A 12 17.66 8.48 21.29
C TRP A 12 18.21 7.13 20.84
N ASN A 13 19.51 6.88 21.01
CA ASN A 13 20.13 5.57 20.77
C ASN A 13 19.74 4.53 21.83
N GLU A 14 19.40 4.98 23.04
CA GLU A 14 18.99 4.12 24.16
C GLU A 14 17.48 3.85 24.19
N LEU A 15 16.74 4.35 23.20
CA LEU A 15 15.31 4.10 23.12
C LEU A 15 15.04 2.58 23.03
N PRO A 16 14.18 2.00 23.88
CA PRO A 16 13.89 0.58 23.82
C PRO A 16 13.41 0.15 22.45
N VAL A 17 13.85 -1.02 21.99
CA VAL A 17 13.57 -1.51 20.64
C VAL A 17 12.06 -1.58 20.33
N HIS A 18 11.23 -1.92 21.31
CA HIS A 18 9.77 -1.96 21.12
C HIS A 18 9.17 -0.57 20.82
N CYS A 19 9.73 0.50 21.41
CA CYS A 19 9.34 1.87 21.08
C CYS A 19 9.82 2.25 19.68
N LEU A 20 11.03 1.83 19.28
CA LEU A 20 11.54 2.07 17.92
C LEU A 20 10.64 1.40 16.88
N VAL A 21 10.27 0.13 17.11
CA VAL A 21 9.37 -0.62 16.23
C VAL A 21 8.01 0.08 16.07
N GLU A 22 7.43 0.56 17.17
CA GLU A 22 6.16 1.31 17.13
C GLU A 22 6.26 2.62 16.33
N VAL A 23 7.36 3.35 16.48
CA VAL A 23 7.63 4.54 15.67
C VAL A 23 7.82 4.16 14.21
N PHE A 24 8.61 3.12 13.95
CA PHE A 24 9.02 2.66 12.62
C PHE A 24 7.85 2.13 11.80
N GLY A 25 6.84 1.52 12.43
CA GLY A 25 5.58 1.18 11.78
C GLY A 25 4.82 2.39 11.21
N ARG A 26 5.19 3.63 11.59
CA ARG A 26 4.47 4.86 11.23
C ARG A 26 5.27 5.84 10.36
N VAL A 27 6.57 5.63 10.17
CA VAL A 27 7.44 6.55 9.40
C VAL A 27 7.39 6.34 7.88
N GLY A 28 6.81 5.22 7.44
CA GLY A 28 6.73 4.84 6.03
C GLY A 28 7.99 4.18 5.47
N ILE A 29 7.83 3.44 4.37
CA ILE A 29 8.85 2.56 3.81
C ILE A 29 10.12 3.29 3.32
N GLU A 30 10.00 4.55 2.87
CA GLU A 30 11.15 5.36 2.45
C GLU A 30 12.08 5.65 3.62
N SER A 31 11.51 6.15 4.71
CA SER A 31 12.24 6.45 5.94
C SER A 31 12.89 5.20 6.52
N LEU A 32 12.19 4.05 6.49
CA LEU A 32 12.72 2.76 6.96
C LEU A 32 13.96 2.29 6.21
N VAL A 33 14.14 2.70 4.96
CA VAL A 33 15.26 2.26 4.11
C VAL A 33 16.35 3.30 4.03
N GLU A 34 15.98 4.58 3.90
CA GLU A 34 16.93 5.63 3.56
C GLU A 34 17.34 6.50 4.75
N THR A 35 16.56 6.53 5.84
CA THR A 35 16.81 7.45 6.97
C THR A 35 17.06 6.72 8.28
N CYS A 36 16.11 5.89 8.73
CA CYS A 36 16.19 5.18 10.01
C CYS A 36 17.48 4.37 10.18
N PRO A 37 17.95 3.60 9.17
CA PRO A 37 19.16 2.79 9.33
C PRO A 37 20.46 3.61 9.42
N LEU A 38 20.42 4.91 9.07
CA LEU A 38 21.59 5.80 9.10
C LEU A 38 21.74 6.60 10.40
N VAL A 39 20.74 6.55 11.29
CA VAL A 39 20.77 7.31 12.56
C VAL A 39 21.79 6.73 13.52
N CYS A 40 21.66 5.44 13.86
CA CYS A 40 22.60 4.71 14.69
C CYS A 40 22.41 3.19 14.52
N LYS A 41 23.29 2.39 15.14
CA LYS A 41 23.24 0.93 15.08
C LYS A 41 21.91 0.36 15.63
N SER A 42 21.42 0.87 16.76
CA SER A 42 20.16 0.41 17.36
C SER A 42 18.97 0.63 16.42
N TRP A 43 18.93 1.77 15.74
CA TRP A 43 17.88 2.08 14.75
C TRP A 43 18.03 1.21 13.48
N TYR A 44 19.25 1.00 13.00
CA TYR A 44 19.51 0.03 11.91
C TYR A 44 18.97 -1.35 12.27
N GLU A 45 19.30 -1.88 13.44
CA GLU A 45 18.84 -3.19 13.93
C GLU A 45 17.32 -3.25 14.11
N ALA A 46 16.70 -2.17 14.60
CA ALA A 46 15.25 -2.08 14.74
C ALA A 46 14.51 -2.15 13.39
N THR A 47 15.13 -1.76 12.28
CA THR A 47 14.50 -1.92 10.94
C THR A 47 14.34 -3.38 10.52
N PHE A 48 15.03 -4.33 11.17
CA PHE A 48 14.92 -5.77 10.89
C PHE A 48 13.66 -6.43 11.47
N TYR A 49 12.97 -5.76 12.39
CA TYR A 49 11.74 -6.26 12.97
C TYR A 49 10.61 -6.28 11.94
N PRO A 50 9.92 -7.42 11.75
CA PRO A 50 8.88 -7.55 10.73
C PRO A 50 7.71 -6.58 10.92
N GLN A 51 7.41 -6.19 12.16
CA GLN A 51 6.33 -5.26 12.52
C GLN A 51 6.51 -3.86 11.92
N CYS A 52 7.75 -3.46 11.61
CA CYS A 52 8.04 -2.21 10.92
C CYS A 52 7.49 -2.21 9.48
N TRP A 53 7.17 -3.38 8.92
CA TRP A 53 6.86 -3.59 7.49
C TRP A 53 5.43 -4.09 7.26
N GLU A 54 4.54 -3.92 8.22
CA GLU A 54 3.13 -4.34 8.12
C GLU A 54 2.35 -3.49 7.09
N GLN A 55 2.72 -2.21 6.97
CA GLN A 55 2.05 -1.22 6.14
C GLN A 55 2.97 -0.76 5.00
N LEU A 56 2.72 -1.24 3.79
CA LEU A 56 3.57 -0.98 2.62
C LEU A 56 2.91 0.02 1.67
N VAL A 57 3.29 1.29 1.82
CA VAL A 57 2.74 2.40 1.03
C VAL A 57 3.74 2.87 -0.01
N PHE A 58 3.51 2.49 -1.26
CA PHE A 58 4.35 2.82 -2.43
C PHE A 58 3.79 4.03 -3.17
N THR A 59 3.76 5.21 -2.53
CA THR A 59 3.17 6.44 -3.12
C THR A 59 4.16 7.31 -3.89
N LYS A 60 5.47 7.06 -3.81
CA LYS A 60 6.46 7.67 -4.69
C LYS A 60 7.13 6.59 -5.53
N SER A 61 7.39 6.90 -6.80
CA SER A 61 8.23 6.04 -7.63
C SER A 61 9.68 6.12 -7.13
N PRO A 62 10.41 5.00 -6.98
CA PRO A 62 11.84 5.00 -6.68
C PRO A 62 12.67 5.83 -7.67
N SER A 63 12.17 6.01 -8.90
CA SER A 63 12.79 6.82 -9.95
C SER A 63 12.53 8.32 -9.83
N LEU A 64 11.62 8.76 -8.97
CA LEU A 64 11.25 10.17 -8.78
C LEU A 64 11.86 10.71 -7.48
N ARG A 65 13.20 10.65 -7.38
CA ARG A 65 13.94 11.40 -6.37
C ARG A 65 13.95 12.89 -6.74
N SER A 66 12.86 13.59 -6.43
CA SER A 66 12.88 15.02 -6.12
C SER A 66 11.51 15.45 -5.60
N SER A 67 11.21 15.12 -4.35
CA SER A 67 10.15 15.85 -3.66
C SER A 67 10.38 15.83 -2.15
N LYS A 68 10.81 16.98 -1.64
CA LYS A 68 10.88 17.30 -0.21
C LYS A 68 9.46 17.58 0.33
N HIS A 69 8.54 16.63 0.18
CA HIS A 69 7.20 16.74 0.75
C HIS A 69 7.02 15.84 1.96
N PRO A 70 6.26 16.30 2.98
CA PRO A 70 6.01 15.56 4.20
C PRO A 70 5.43 14.17 3.90
N ILE A 71 5.87 13.19 4.67
CA ILE A 71 5.28 11.86 4.73
C ILE A 71 3.79 12.03 5.07
N PRO A 72 2.84 11.56 4.24
CA PRO A 72 1.46 11.48 4.68
C PRO A 72 1.44 10.52 5.87
N ARG A 73 1.06 11.02 7.06
CA ARG A 73 0.45 10.14 8.05
C ARG A 73 -0.74 9.48 7.33
N LEU A 74 -0.93 8.17 7.51
CA LEU A 74 -2.18 7.50 7.15
C LEU A 74 -3.31 8.09 8.01
N ILE A 75 -3.73 9.30 7.68
CA ILE A 75 -5.06 9.80 7.94
C ILE A 75 -5.77 9.52 6.63
N LEU A 76 -6.69 8.56 6.64
CA LEU A 76 -7.71 8.40 5.60
C LEU A 76 -8.61 9.64 5.69
N ASP A 77 -8.08 10.79 5.29
CA ASP A 77 -8.88 12.00 5.15
C ASP A 77 -9.73 11.84 3.89
N LYS A 78 -11.04 12.04 4.04
CA LYS A 78 -12.07 11.59 3.10
C LYS A 78 -11.98 12.24 1.72
N ASP A 79 -11.23 13.34 1.57
CA ASP A 79 -11.43 14.28 0.46
C ASP A 79 -10.15 14.70 -0.30
N SER A 80 -8.97 14.10 -0.07
CA SER A 80 -7.73 14.59 -0.71
C SER A 80 -6.89 13.50 -1.40
N TRP A 81 -7.37 13.00 -2.55
CA TRP A 81 -6.63 12.08 -3.44
C TRP A 81 -6.13 12.72 -4.74
N SER A 82 -6.20 14.05 -4.83
CA SER A 82 -5.85 14.82 -6.01
C SER A 82 -4.56 15.59 -5.74
N ASP A 83 -3.41 15.02 -6.10
CA ASP A 83 -2.26 15.75 -6.65
C ASP A 83 -1.06 14.82 -6.83
N CYS A 84 -0.93 14.24 -8.02
CA CYS A 84 0.34 13.67 -8.51
C CYS A 84 0.33 13.56 -10.05
N CYS A 85 0.35 14.70 -10.73
CA CYS A 85 0.72 14.77 -12.15
C CYS A 85 2.21 15.02 -12.29
N LEU A 86 2.98 13.98 -12.60
CA LEU A 86 4.30 14.11 -13.23
C LEU A 86 4.29 13.39 -14.58
N VAL A 87 4.62 14.15 -15.62
CA VAL A 87 4.88 13.69 -16.99
C VAL A 87 6.29 13.08 -16.99
N VAL A 88 6.45 11.85 -17.46
CA VAL A 88 7.77 11.23 -17.65
C VAL A 88 7.95 10.92 -19.14
N PRO A 89 9.07 11.33 -19.77
CA PRO A 89 9.39 10.98 -21.16
C PRO A 89 9.47 9.47 -21.36
N LEU A 90 8.99 9.02 -22.52
CA LEU A 90 8.65 7.63 -22.87
C LEU A 90 9.83 6.61 -22.85
N ASP A 91 11.07 7.06 -22.62
CA ASP A 91 12.29 6.28 -22.87
C ASP A 91 12.94 5.65 -21.60
N GLN A 92 12.46 5.99 -20.40
CA GLN A 92 13.02 5.50 -19.12
C GLN A 92 12.16 4.43 -18.40
N THR A 93 11.11 3.93 -19.06
CA THR A 93 10.04 3.14 -18.42
C THR A 93 10.46 1.73 -18.00
N LYS A 94 11.33 1.05 -18.75
CA LYS A 94 11.74 -0.34 -18.45
C LYS A 94 12.63 -0.48 -17.20
N TYR A 95 13.63 0.39 -17.03
CA TYR A 95 14.57 0.30 -15.90
C TYR A 95 13.96 0.73 -14.55
N ALA A 96 13.05 1.70 -14.59
CA ALA A 96 12.30 2.13 -13.41
C ALA A 96 11.39 1.00 -12.87
N ASP A 97 10.84 0.18 -13.77
CA ASP A 97 9.90 -0.89 -13.44
C ASP A 97 10.58 -2.10 -12.74
N GLU A 98 11.75 -2.55 -13.20
CA GLU A 98 12.48 -3.63 -12.52
C GLU A 98 12.97 -3.25 -11.11
N SER A 99 13.35 -1.99 -10.92
CA SER A 99 13.80 -1.49 -9.62
C SER A 99 12.64 -1.45 -8.63
N PHE A 100 11.45 -1.04 -9.10
CA PHE A 100 10.23 -1.04 -8.30
C PHE A 100 9.81 -2.45 -7.88
N GLU A 101 9.82 -3.40 -8.81
CA GLU A 101 9.48 -4.79 -8.52
C GLU A 101 10.41 -5.41 -7.45
N LYS A 102 11.73 -5.19 -7.59
CA LYS A 102 12.72 -5.65 -6.60
C LYS A 102 12.48 -5.02 -5.23
N PHE A 103 12.09 -3.74 -5.20
CA PHE A 103 11.78 -3.04 -3.97
C PHE A 103 10.52 -3.58 -3.28
N VAL A 104 9.45 -3.82 -4.04
CA VAL A 104 8.22 -4.47 -3.53
C VAL A 104 8.55 -5.84 -2.94
N LYS A 105 9.34 -6.66 -3.67
CA LYS A 105 9.79 -7.98 -3.19
C LYS A 105 10.63 -7.89 -1.93
N PHE A 106 11.53 -6.92 -1.85
CA PHE A 106 12.34 -6.66 -0.66
C PHE A 106 11.47 -6.29 0.54
N ALA A 107 10.57 -5.32 0.41
CA ALA A 107 9.72 -4.85 1.50
C ALA A 107 8.78 -5.95 2.03
N ILE A 108 8.18 -6.74 1.14
CA ILE A 108 7.37 -7.91 1.52
C ILE A 108 8.24 -9.00 2.17
N GLY A 109 9.48 -9.18 1.72
CA GLY A 109 10.42 -10.10 2.38
C GLY A 109 10.73 -9.70 3.81
N ARG A 110 10.87 -8.39 4.07
CA ARG A 110 11.18 -7.82 5.39
C ARG A 110 10.06 -8.00 6.42
N SER A 111 8.80 -8.12 5.99
CA SER A 111 7.65 -8.28 6.87
C SER A 111 7.40 -9.72 7.34
N HIS A 112 8.11 -10.71 6.79
CA HIS A 112 7.93 -12.12 7.15
C HIS A 112 6.47 -12.60 7.17
N GLY A 113 5.63 -12.06 6.27
CA GLY A 113 4.22 -12.43 6.13
C GLY A 113 3.25 -11.61 6.99
N LEU A 114 3.73 -10.61 7.74
CA LEU A 114 2.89 -9.71 8.55
C LEU A 114 2.28 -8.54 7.76
N VAL A 115 2.38 -8.52 6.43
CA VAL A 115 1.80 -7.42 5.64
C VAL A 115 0.28 -7.41 5.78
N THR A 116 -0.23 -6.29 6.29
CA THR A 116 -1.66 -6.05 6.47
C THR A 116 -2.18 -4.97 5.52
N ALA A 117 -1.32 -4.12 4.96
CA ALA A 117 -1.71 -3.18 3.90
C ALA A 117 -0.67 -3.06 2.79
N ILE A 118 -1.14 -3.01 1.55
CA ILE A 118 -0.35 -2.64 0.37
C ILE A 118 -1.08 -1.54 -0.39
N VAL A 119 -0.41 -0.41 -0.57
CA VAL A 119 -0.94 0.73 -1.33
C VAL A 119 0.00 1.06 -2.48
N PHE A 120 -0.45 0.85 -3.71
CA PHE A 120 0.29 1.22 -4.91
C PHE A 120 -0.04 2.65 -5.36
N HIS A 121 0.97 3.35 -5.87
CA HIS A 121 0.76 4.61 -6.57
C HIS A 121 -0.11 4.38 -7.83
N PRO A 122 -1.00 5.32 -8.20
CA PRO A 122 -1.85 5.21 -9.39
C PRO A 122 -1.13 4.86 -10.71
N LYS A 123 0.13 5.28 -10.84
CA LYS A 123 0.97 5.04 -12.03
C LYS A 123 1.93 3.86 -11.90
N SER A 124 1.89 3.11 -10.80
CA SER A 124 2.73 1.92 -10.64
C SER A 124 2.38 0.89 -11.70
N LEU A 125 3.40 0.26 -12.28
CA LEU A 125 3.24 -0.82 -13.24
C LEU A 125 3.36 -2.13 -12.47
N LEU A 126 2.33 -2.97 -12.61
CA LEU A 126 2.36 -4.33 -12.12
C LEU A 126 2.66 -5.27 -13.29
N LYS A 127 3.39 -6.35 -13.02
CA LYS A 127 3.67 -7.40 -14.00
C LYS A 127 2.77 -8.60 -13.78
N GLU A 128 2.64 -9.40 -14.82
CA GLU A 128 2.00 -10.72 -14.75
C GLU A 128 2.67 -11.58 -13.66
N GLY A 129 1.86 -12.31 -12.89
CA GLY A 129 2.23 -13.14 -11.76
C GLY A 129 2.46 -12.37 -10.46
N GLN A 130 2.57 -11.04 -10.48
CA GLN A 130 2.90 -10.26 -9.30
C GLN A 130 1.78 -10.27 -8.26
N ILE A 131 0.51 -10.22 -8.69
CA ILE A 131 -0.64 -10.26 -7.77
C ILE A 131 -0.77 -11.64 -7.12
N ALA A 132 -0.63 -12.70 -7.91
CA ALA A 132 -0.63 -14.07 -7.38
C ALA A 132 0.51 -14.29 -6.38
N TRP A 133 1.70 -13.74 -6.67
CA TRP A 133 2.84 -13.79 -5.75
C TRP A 133 2.58 -13.01 -4.45
N ILE A 134 1.99 -11.82 -4.52
CA ILE A 134 1.58 -11.05 -3.33
C ILE A 134 0.59 -11.86 -2.50
N ALA A 135 -0.42 -12.46 -3.14
CA ALA A 135 -1.43 -13.24 -2.46
C ALA A 135 -0.86 -14.45 -1.71
N GLN A 136 0.16 -15.10 -2.27
CA GLN A 136 0.85 -16.20 -1.60
C GLN A 136 1.67 -15.74 -0.38
N ARG A 137 2.26 -14.53 -0.44
CA ARG A 137 3.20 -14.04 0.59
C ARG A 137 2.56 -13.20 1.69
N CYS A 138 1.39 -12.64 1.43
CA CYS A 138 0.68 -11.73 2.33
C CYS A 138 -0.73 -12.30 2.62
N PRO A 139 -0.85 -13.43 3.35
CA PRO A 139 -2.14 -14.06 3.60
C PRO A 139 -3.06 -13.24 4.52
N SER A 140 -2.48 -12.41 5.40
CA SER A 140 -3.20 -11.55 6.37
C SER A 140 -3.44 -10.14 5.84
N LEU A 141 -3.49 -9.97 4.52
CA LEU A 141 -3.70 -8.67 3.89
C LEU A 141 -5.13 -8.18 4.15
N LYS A 142 -5.25 -6.98 4.73
CA LYS A 142 -6.51 -6.31 5.06
C LYS A 142 -6.86 -5.20 4.08
N LEU A 143 -5.86 -4.48 3.59
CA LEU A 143 -6.03 -3.37 2.65
C LEU A 143 -5.18 -3.59 1.40
N LEU A 144 -5.83 -3.54 0.24
CA LEU A 144 -5.15 -3.50 -1.06
C LEU A 144 -5.64 -2.32 -1.90
N VAL A 145 -4.73 -1.43 -2.27
CA VAL A 145 -5.00 -0.34 -3.21
C VAL A 145 -4.18 -0.54 -4.48
N LEU A 146 -4.87 -0.77 -5.60
CA LEU A 146 -4.25 -1.06 -6.90
C LEU A 146 -3.98 0.22 -7.71
N PRO A 147 -3.02 0.18 -8.67
CA PRO A 147 -2.80 1.24 -9.64
C PRO A 147 -4.05 1.55 -10.48
N SER A 148 -4.09 2.74 -11.07
CA SER A 148 -5.21 3.19 -11.91
C SER A 148 -5.34 2.43 -13.23
N TYR A 149 -4.25 1.84 -13.71
CA TYR A 149 -4.24 1.11 -14.97
C TYR A 149 -3.70 -0.30 -14.73
N LEU A 150 -4.55 -1.29 -14.96
CA LEU A 150 -4.21 -2.71 -14.89
C LEU A 150 -4.45 -3.35 -16.26
N SER A 151 -3.53 -4.21 -16.70
CA SER A 151 -3.73 -5.01 -17.91
C SER A 151 -4.86 -6.03 -17.72
N TYR A 152 -5.40 -6.56 -18.81
CA TYR A 152 -6.43 -7.61 -18.75
C TYR A 152 -5.99 -8.81 -17.90
N VAL A 153 -4.73 -9.23 -18.07
CA VAL A 153 -4.14 -10.37 -17.34
C VAL A 153 -4.12 -10.10 -15.83
N ILE A 154 -3.65 -8.91 -15.43
CA ILE A 154 -3.53 -8.56 -14.01
C ILE A 154 -4.91 -8.44 -13.35
N ASN A 155 -5.90 -7.90 -14.06
CA ASN A 155 -7.28 -7.86 -13.54
C ASN A 155 -7.83 -9.28 -13.25
N PHE A 156 -7.52 -10.25 -14.11
CA PHE A 156 -7.93 -11.63 -13.89
C PHE A 156 -7.17 -12.28 -12.73
N GLU A 157 -5.88 -11.95 -12.54
CA GLU A 157 -5.12 -12.40 -11.37
C GLU A 157 -5.68 -11.85 -10.07
N VAL A 158 -6.05 -10.56 -10.02
CA VAL A 158 -6.74 -9.96 -8.86
C VAL A 158 -8.00 -10.75 -8.56
N SER A 159 -8.84 -10.98 -9.58
CA SER A 159 -10.08 -11.75 -9.44
C SER A 159 -9.84 -13.14 -8.86
N ASN A 160 -8.80 -13.84 -9.31
CA ASN A 160 -8.49 -15.21 -8.88
C ASN A 160 -7.80 -15.28 -7.52
N SER A 161 -7.04 -14.25 -7.16
CA SER A 161 -6.20 -14.26 -5.96
C SER A 161 -6.93 -13.74 -4.73
N ILE A 162 -8.02 -12.99 -4.91
CA ILE A 162 -8.75 -12.33 -3.83
C ILE A 162 -9.22 -13.30 -2.75
N CYS A 163 -9.60 -14.52 -3.13
CA CYS A 163 -10.03 -15.57 -2.21
C CYS A 163 -8.94 -16.02 -1.22
N ASN A 164 -7.66 -15.71 -1.50
CA ASN A 164 -6.54 -16.03 -0.61
C ASN A 164 -6.44 -15.04 0.57
N TRP A 165 -6.96 -13.82 0.43
CA TRP A 165 -6.94 -12.80 1.48
C TRP A 165 -8.22 -12.88 2.32
N LYS A 166 -8.22 -13.78 3.31
CA LYS A 166 -9.41 -14.04 4.14
C LYS A 166 -9.77 -12.89 5.07
N ASP A 167 -8.77 -12.09 5.43
CA ASP A 167 -8.91 -10.94 6.32
C ASP A 167 -9.04 -9.63 5.53
N LEU A 168 -9.32 -9.68 4.22
CA LEU A 168 -9.41 -8.49 3.39
C LEU A 168 -10.64 -7.66 3.77
N GLU A 169 -10.38 -6.49 4.36
CA GLU A 169 -11.40 -5.55 4.82
C GLU A 169 -11.65 -4.46 3.76
N ALA A 170 -10.63 -4.08 2.99
CA ALA A 170 -10.70 -2.99 2.03
C ALA A 170 -9.95 -3.28 0.72
N LEU A 171 -10.62 -3.05 -0.40
CA LEU A 171 -10.05 -3.19 -1.73
C LEU A 171 -10.40 -1.99 -2.62
N GLN A 172 -9.39 -1.35 -3.20
CA GLN A 172 -9.58 -0.35 -4.25
C GLN A 172 -9.04 -0.89 -5.57
N ILE A 173 -9.94 -0.95 -6.55
CA ILE A 173 -9.64 -1.38 -7.92
C ILE A 173 -9.74 -0.14 -8.84
N ALA A 174 -9.34 -0.24 -10.11
CA ALA A 174 -9.48 0.87 -11.06
C ALA A 174 -10.01 0.47 -12.46
N SER A 175 -10.33 -0.81 -12.69
CA SER A 175 -10.84 -1.30 -13.98
C SER A 175 -11.94 -2.36 -13.82
N LEU A 176 -12.99 -2.27 -14.65
CA LEU A 176 -14.18 -3.16 -14.62
C LEU A 176 -13.89 -4.56 -15.17
N ILE A 177 -12.79 -4.73 -15.88
CA ILE A 177 -12.46 -6.00 -16.53
C ILE A 177 -12.28 -7.06 -15.45
N GLY A 178 -13.11 -8.10 -15.45
CA GLY A 178 -13.09 -9.11 -14.38
C GLY A 178 -13.73 -8.67 -13.06
N LEU A 179 -14.28 -7.45 -12.95
CA LEU A 179 -14.94 -6.98 -11.73
C LEU A 179 -16.14 -7.85 -11.36
N LYS A 180 -16.97 -8.30 -12.31
CA LYS A 180 -18.08 -9.24 -12.01
C LYS A 180 -17.56 -10.52 -11.35
N LYS A 181 -16.46 -11.07 -11.87
CA LYS A 181 -15.79 -12.24 -11.27
C LYS A 181 -15.20 -11.91 -9.90
N THR A 182 -14.61 -10.72 -9.76
CA THR A 182 -14.03 -10.25 -8.49
C THR A 182 -15.12 -10.10 -7.42
N ILE A 183 -16.23 -9.41 -7.72
CA ILE A 183 -17.33 -9.24 -6.76
C ILE A 183 -18.01 -10.58 -6.44
N ALA A 184 -18.18 -11.46 -7.45
CA ALA A 184 -18.68 -12.81 -7.20
C ALA A 184 -17.77 -13.60 -6.25
N ASN A 185 -16.45 -13.44 -6.35
CA ASN A 185 -15.48 -14.07 -5.46
C ASN A 185 -15.39 -13.38 -4.09
N ILE A 186 -15.61 -12.07 -4.02
CA ILE A 186 -15.68 -11.27 -2.79
C ILE A 186 -16.91 -11.64 -1.96
N GLY A 187 -18.02 -11.99 -2.60
CA GLY A 187 -19.26 -12.37 -1.91
C GLY A 187 -19.13 -13.59 -0.98
N CYS A 188 -17.94 -14.20 -0.91
CA CYS A 188 -17.56 -15.27 0.00
C CYS A 188 -16.70 -14.79 1.19
N GLN A 189 -16.48 -13.48 1.36
CA GLN A 189 -15.61 -12.88 2.37
C GLN A 189 -16.31 -11.73 3.12
N GLU A 190 -15.84 -11.42 4.34
CA GLU A 190 -16.28 -10.27 5.15
C GLU A 190 -15.64 -8.96 4.62
N LEU A 191 -15.76 -8.68 3.32
CA LEU A 191 -15.22 -7.44 2.76
C LEU A 191 -16.09 -6.26 3.23
N GLU A 192 -15.49 -5.39 4.04
CA GLU A 192 -16.18 -4.21 4.55
C GLU A 192 -16.25 -3.08 3.53
N GLN A 193 -15.20 -2.90 2.71
CA GLN A 193 -15.08 -1.76 1.80
C GLN A 193 -14.59 -2.16 0.40
N LEU A 194 -15.34 -1.75 -0.62
CA LEU A 194 -14.94 -1.82 -2.02
C LEU A 194 -15.04 -0.42 -2.63
N ASP A 195 -13.90 0.13 -3.04
CA ASP A 195 -13.82 1.42 -3.72
C ASP A 195 -13.64 1.24 -5.22
N VAL A 196 -14.70 1.58 -5.95
CA VAL A 196 -14.75 1.66 -7.41
C VAL A 196 -15.06 3.08 -7.90
N SER A 197 -14.71 4.11 -7.12
CA SER A 197 -14.92 5.52 -7.50
C SER A 197 -14.11 5.93 -8.73
N LYS A 198 -12.91 5.37 -8.93
CA LYS A 198 -12.06 5.71 -10.10
C LYS A 198 -12.57 5.15 -11.43
N PHE A 199 -13.78 4.62 -11.46
CA PHE A 199 -14.37 3.94 -12.59
C PHE A 199 -15.50 4.76 -13.21
N LYS A 200 -15.38 5.02 -14.51
CA LYS A 200 -16.49 5.54 -15.31
C LYS A 200 -17.41 4.39 -15.73
N GLY A 201 -18.68 4.42 -15.32
CA GLY A 201 -19.72 3.50 -15.82
C GLY A 201 -20.30 2.49 -14.81
N VAL A 202 -19.89 2.52 -13.54
CA VAL A 202 -20.49 1.65 -12.50
C VAL A 202 -21.95 2.01 -12.22
N ALA A 203 -22.30 3.29 -12.30
CA ALA A 203 -23.63 3.81 -11.93
C ALA A 203 -24.81 3.23 -12.75
N GLY A 204 -24.57 2.54 -13.86
CA GLY A 204 -25.61 1.99 -14.74
C GLY A 204 -25.67 0.47 -14.84
N ASP A 205 -24.77 -0.28 -14.21
CA ASP A 205 -24.75 -1.75 -14.31
C ASP A 205 -25.48 -2.39 -13.10
N HIS A 206 -26.74 -2.75 -13.32
CA HIS A 206 -27.62 -3.35 -12.29
C HIS A 206 -27.05 -4.66 -11.72
N GLU A 207 -26.32 -5.44 -12.51
CA GLU A 207 -25.73 -6.70 -12.07
C GLU A 207 -24.55 -6.44 -11.11
N ILE A 208 -23.74 -5.41 -11.39
CA ILE A 208 -22.67 -4.98 -10.49
C ILE A 208 -23.26 -4.43 -9.18
N GLN A 209 -24.35 -3.65 -9.23
CA GLN A 209 -25.02 -3.14 -8.04
C GLN A 209 -25.62 -4.26 -7.18
N GLU A 210 -26.26 -5.25 -7.80
CA GLU A 210 -26.79 -6.42 -7.08
C GLU A 210 -25.67 -7.21 -6.40
N LEU A 211 -24.57 -7.47 -7.11
CA LEU A 211 -23.41 -8.16 -6.54
C LEU A 211 -22.75 -7.34 -5.43
N ALA A 212 -22.68 -6.01 -5.57
CA ALA A 212 -22.09 -5.09 -4.59
C ALA A 212 -22.98 -4.85 -3.37
N SER A 213 -24.30 -5.10 -3.45
CA SER A 213 -25.23 -4.99 -2.31
C SER A 213 -24.85 -5.88 -1.12
N ARG A 214 -23.97 -6.87 -1.34
CA ARG A 214 -23.43 -7.78 -0.32
C ARG A 214 -22.24 -7.19 0.46
N ILE A 215 -21.77 -5.99 0.09
CA ILE A 215 -20.60 -5.32 0.69
C ILE A 215 -21.08 -4.16 1.57
N CYS A 216 -20.50 -3.98 2.76
CA CYS A 216 -20.95 -2.96 3.72
C CYS A 216 -20.76 -1.52 3.20
N VAL A 217 -19.61 -1.23 2.56
CA VAL A 217 -19.29 0.08 1.99
C VAL A 217 -18.87 -0.08 0.55
N PHE A 218 -19.75 0.31 -0.37
CA PHE A 218 -19.47 0.34 -1.80
C PHE A 218 -19.41 1.79 -2.29
N LYS A 219 -18.21 2.28 -2.65
CA LYS A 219 -18.04 3.62 -3.23
C LYS A 219 -17.98 3.52 -4.76
N HIS A 220 -18.85 4.25 -5.45
CA HIS A 220 -18.80 4.41 -6.91
C HIS A 220 -19.02 5.88 -7.28
N GLU A 221 -18.54 6.31 -8.45
CA GLU A 221 -18.85 7.66 -8.94
C GLU A 221 -20.37 7.81 -9.16
N GLY A 222 -20.98 8.82 -8.53
CA GLY A 222 -22.39 9.18 -8.64
C GLY A 222 -23.22 8.94 -7.37
N SER A 223 -23.23 9.92 -6.47
CA SER A 223 -24.38 10.25 -5.60
C SER A 223 -24.84 11.66 -5.95
#